data_AF-A0A1Z9SXY4-F1
#
_entry.id   AF-A0A1Z9SXY4-F1
#
_cell.length_a   1.000
_cell.length_b   1.000
_cell.length_c   1.000
_cell.angle_alpha   90.00
_cell.angle_beta   90.00
_cell.angle_gamma   90.00
#
_symmetry.space_group_name_H-M   'P 1'
#
loop_
_entity.id
_entity.type
_entity.pdbx_description
1 polymer ?
#
loop_
_entity_poly.entity_id
_entity_poly.type
_entity_poly.pdbx_seq_one_letter_code
_entity_poly.pdbx_strand_id
1 'polypeptide(L)'
;MKVNTIVNYLIIVVCVLISTSYSKENQLFWDGHDWNRISKKSKNDPSNTFRIKTAYLHGALDGRLNSYLKVWVKDQFLADDVFGETVDYLSNRELIKNIDFFYQDRLNLYIPVPSAIIIANMYAERVPVELIDQYIDQTRRWINNLTLDMDTLNYSKLINDKVIKHQQKLLNQSE
;
A
#
# COMPACT_ATOMS: atom_id res chain seq x y z
N MET A 1 14.40 -23.75 -43.65
CA MET A 1 14.93 -23.66 -42.27
C MET A 1 14.84 -22.27 -41.64
N LYS A 2 15.20 -21.17 -42.35
CA LYS A 2 15.17 -19.79 -41.77
C LYS A 2 13.79 -19.26 -41.36
N VAL A 3 12.72 -19.67 -42.04
CA VAL A 3 11.34 -19.21 -41.76
C VAL A 3 10.86 -19.67 -40.37
N ASN A 4 11.16 -20.91 -39.96
CA ASN A 4 10.83 -21.40 -38.62
C ASN A 4 11.58 -20.65 -37.52
N THR A 5 12.82 -20.21 -37.78
CA THR A 5 13.59 -19.44 -36.81
C THR A 5 12.97 -18.05 -36.60
N ILE A 6 12.54 -17.39 -37.68
CA ILE A 6 11.87 -16.07 -37.62
C ILE A 6 10.53 -16.17 -36.89
N VAL A 7 9.73 -17.19 -37.20
CA VAL A 7 8.45 -17.45 -36.52
C VAL A 7 8.66 -17.69 -35.02
N ASN A 8 9.68 -18.46 -34.63
CA ASN A 8 10.01 -18.69 -33.22
C ASN A 8 10.43 -17.41 -32.50
N TYR A 9 11.21 -16.52 -33.13
CA TYR A 9 11.54 -15.21 -32.53
C TYR A 9 10.30 -14.33 -32.36
N LEU A 10 9.37 -14.36 -33.32
CA LEU A 10 8.14 -13.59 -33.27
C LEU A 10 7.23 -14.06 -32.12
N ILE A 11 7.14 -15.39 -31.91
CA ILE A 11 6.42 -15.97 -30.77
C ILE A 11 7.04 -15.51 -29.44
N ILE A 12 8.37 -15.54 -29.31
CA ILE A 12 9.07 -15.10 -28.08
C ILE A 12 8.77 -13.63 -27.80
N VAL A 13 8.83 -12.76 -28.82
CA VAL A 13 8.53 -11.33 -28.66
C VAL A 13 7.08 -11.11 -28.22
N VAL A 14 6.12 -11.83 -28.79
CA VAL A 14 4.71 -11.76 -28.39
C VAL A 14 4.53 -12.23 -26.94
N CYS A 15 5.18 -13.33 -26.52
CA CYS A 15 5.13 -13.80 -25.14
C CYS A 15 5.73 -12.79 -24.15
N VAL A 16 6.83 -12.13 -24.51
CA VAL A 16 7.46 -11.08 -23.69
C VAL A 16 6.51 -9.87 -23.57
N LEU A 17 5.90 -9.43 -24.67
CA LEU A 17 4.95 -8.31 -24.65
C LEU A 17 3.74 -8.61 -23.76
N ILE A 18 3.12 -9.79 -23.88
CA ILE A 18 1.98 -10.19 -23.03
C ILE A 18 2.39 -10.23 -21.55
N SER A 19 3.60 -10.70 -21.23
CA SER A 19 4.09 -10.73 -19.84
C SER A 19 4.29 -9.34 -19.23
N THR A 20 4.63 -8.33 -20.04
CA THR A 20 4.74 -6.93 -19.60
C THR A 20 3.39 -6.22 -19.47
N SER A 21 2.33 -6.74 -20.12
CA SER A 21 0.97 -6.18 -20.07
C SER A 21 0.15 -6.60 -18.84
N TYR A 22 0.63 -7.56 -18.04
CA TYR A 22 0.16 -7.73 -16.66
C TYR A 22 0.70 -6.60 -15.80
N SER A 23 0.31 -5.37 -16.15
CA SER A 23 0.53 -4.20 -15.33
C SER A 23 -0.13 -4.48 -13.99
N LYS A 24 0.67 -4.41 -12.93
CA LYS A 24 0.19 -4.47 -11.55
C LYS A 24 -0.95 -3.45 -11.45
N GLU A 25 -2.10 -3.85 -10.92
CA GLU A 25 -3.08 -2.87 -10.42
C GLU A 25 -2.29 -1.86 -9.58
N ASN A 26 -2.58 -0.57 -9.75
CA ASN A 26 -1.98 0.48 -8.95
C ASN A 26 -2.50 0.34 -7.50
N GLN A 27 -2.05 -0.70 -6.81
CA GLN A 27 -2.19 -0.84 -5.38
C GLN A 27 -1.24 0.18 -4.78
N LEU A 28 -1.81 1.35 -4.50
CA LEU A 28 -1.12 2.40 -3.79
C LEU A 28 -0.72 1.93 -2.39
N PHE A 29 -1.60 1.13 -1.77
CA PHE A 29 -1.37 0.51 -0.48
C PHE A 29 -1.74 -0.96 -0.52
N TRP A 30 -1.14 -1.71 0.41
CA TRP A 30 -1.59 -3.05 0.74
C TRP A 30 -2.84 -2.94 1.61
N ASP A 31 -3.88 -3.65 1.24
CA ASP A 31 -5.21 -3.56 1.83
C ASP A 31 -5.70 -4.92 2.36
N GLY A 32 -6.98 -5.01 2.71
CA GLY A 32 -7.61 -6.24 3.15
C GLY A 32 -7.67 -7.33 2.08
N HIS A 33 -7.71 -6.99 0.79
CA HIS A 33 -7.64 -7.98 -0.28
C HIS A 33 -6.26 -8.64 -0.32
N ASP A 34 -5.19 -7.86 -0.20
CA ASP A 34 -3.83 -8.39 -0.12
C ASP A 34 -3.62 -9.23 1.12
N TRP A 35 -4.06 -8.71 2.26
CA TRP A 35 -3.95 -9.38 3.54
C TRP A 35 -4.62 -10.75 3.53
N ASN A 36 -5.85 -10.82 3.01
CA ASN A 36 -6.60 -12.07 2.89
C ASN A 36 -6.03 -13.03 1.83
N ARG A 37 -5.29 -12.52 0.84
CA ARG A 37 -4.63 -13.33 -0.19
C ARG A 37 -3.39 -14.05 0.34
N ILE A 38 -2.82 -13.64 1.47
CA ILE A 38 -1.62 -14.26 2.07
C ILE A 38 -1.86 -15.73 2.37
N SER A 39 -3.01 -16.10 2.94
CA SER A 39 -3.35 -17.50 3.26
C SER A 39 -3.34 -18.38 2.02
N LYS A 40 -3.90 -17.89 0.91
CA LYS A 40 -3.91 -18.60 -0.37
C LYS A 40 -2.48 -18.75 -0.94
N LYS A 41 -1.67 -17.68 -0.87
CA LYS A 41 -0.28 -17.69 -1.38
C LYS A 41 0.65 -18.58 -0.54
N SER A 42 0.42 -18.70 0.76
CA SER A 42 1.19 -19.57 1.68
C SER A 42 0.76 -21.03 1.63
N LYS A 43 -0.08 -21.44 0.67
CA LYS A 43 -0.69 -22.78 0.59
C LYS A 43 -1.48 -23.15 1.85
N ASN A 44 -2.08 -22.17 2.50
CA ASN A 44 -2.81 -22.30 3.77
C ASN A 44 -1.99 -22.89 4.93
N ASP A 45 -0.66 -22.85 4.86
CA ASP A 45 0.18 -23.22 6.01
C ASP A 45 0.09 -22.11 7.09
N PRO A 46 -0.42 -22.40 8.30
CA PRO A 46 -0.54 -21.41 9.37
C PRO A 46 0.80 -20.79 9.76
N SER A 47 1.88 -21.56 9.75
CA SER A 47 3.22 -21.08 10.15
C SER A 47 3.76 -20.05 9.16
N ASN A 48 3.72 -20.37 7.87
CA ASN A 48 4.14 -19.44 6.82
C ASN A 48 3.21 -18.23 6.70
N THR A 49 1.90 -18.41 6.85
CA THR A 49 0.94 -17.28 6.85
C THR A 49 1.27 -16.29 7.96
N PHE A 50 1.51 -16.80 9.18
CA PHE A 50 1.90 -15.98 10.31
C PHE A 50 3.20 -15.23 10.04
N ARG A 51 4.25 -15.93 9.57
CA ARG A 51 5.55 -15.31 9.25
C ARG A 51 5.43 -14.18 8.23
N ILE A 52 4.68 -14.39 7.14
CA ILE A 52 4.47 -13.37 6.10
C ILE A 52 3.73 -12.15 6.65
N LYS A 53 2.64 -12.38 7.40
CA LYS A 53 1.87 -11.29 8.03
C LYS A 53 2.73 -10.51 9.02
N THR A 54 3.51 -11.20 9.86
CA THR A 54 4.43 -10.56 10.81
C THR A 54 5.50 -9.73 10.10
N ALA A 55 6.10 -10.25 9.02
CA ALA A 55 7.09 -9.49 8.24
C ALA A 55 6.49 -8.20 7.66
N TYR A 56 5.24 -8.26 7.19
CA TYR A 56 4.53 -7.09 6.69
C TYR A 56 4.25 -6.07 7.79
N LEU A 57 3.77 -6.52 8.97
CA LEU A 57 3.54 -5.66 10.12
C LEU A 57 4.81 -4.93 10.54
N HIS A 58 5.94 -5.64 10.63
CA HIS A 58 7.23 -5.02 10.94
C HIS A 58 7.62 -3.98 9.88
N GLY A 59 7.48 -4.29 8.58
CA GLY A 59 7.77 -3.32 7.53
C GLY A 59 6.91 -2.05 7.61
N ALA A 60 5.63 -2.17 7.96
CA ALA A 60 4.74 -1.03 8.13
C ALA A 60 5.13 -0.19 9.37
N LEU A 61 5.40 -0.84 10.50
CA LEU A 61 5.79 -0.16 11.74
C LEU A 61 7.18 0.50 11.62
N ASP A 62 8.14 -0.16 11.00
CA ASP A 62 9.48 0.40 10.73
C ASP A 62 9.39 1.60 9.78
N GLY A 63 8.53 1.52 8.75
CA GLY A 63 8.27 2.63 7.84
C GLY A 63 7.65 3.84 8.55
N ARG A 64 6.70 3.60 9.47
CA ARG A 64 6.11 4.62 10.33
C ARG A 64 7.17 5.24 11.24
N LEU A 65 7.97 4.44 11.94
CA LEU A 65 9.02 4.91 12.83
C LEU A 65 10.05 5.78 12.08
N ASN A 66 10.49 5.34 10.91
CA ASN A 66 11.39 6.12 10.06
C ASN A 66 10.78 7.47 9.65
N SER A 67 9.47 7.51 9.36
CA SER A 67 8.76 8.73 9.01
C SER A 67 8.66 9.68 10.22
N TYR A 68 8.32 9.14 11.39
CA TYR A 68 8.34 9.87 12.66
C TYR A 68 9.71 10.53 12.90
N LEU A 69 10.80 9.76 12.85
CA LEU A 69 12.15 10.27 13.10
C LEU A 69 12.55 11.38 12.13
N LYS A 70 12.15 11.27 10.85
CA LYS A 70 12.42 12.32 9.84
C LYS A 70 11.69 13.62 10.14
N VAL A 71 10.42 13.55 10.58
CA VAL A 71 9.65 14.74 10.96
C VAL A 71 10.18 15.30 12.26
N TRP A 72 10.46 14.44 13.24
CA TRP A 72 10.95 14.83 14.57
C TRP A 72 12.24 15.64 14.52
N VAL A 73 13.18 15.28 13.63
CA VAL A 73 14.43 16.05 13.40
C VAL A 73 14.16 17.49 12.92
N LYS A 74 13.01 17.74 12.28
CA LYS A 74 12.61 19.07 11.77
C LYS A 74 11.72 19.82 12.74
N ASP A 75 10.71 19.13 13.27
CA ASP A 75 9.73 19.67 14.20
C ASP A 75 9.24 18.52 15.08
N GLN A 76 9.68 18.54 16.34
CA GLN A 76 9.30 17.54 17.32
C GLN A 76 7.81 17.62 17.67
N PHE A 77 7.26 18.82 17.83
CA PHE A 77 5.86 18.99 18.22
C PHE A 77 4.93 18.43 17.14
N LEU A 78 5.23 18.74 15.87
CA LEU A 78 4.50 18.20 14.74
C LEU A 78 4.61 16.67 14.66
N ALA A 79 5.78 16.10 14.94
CA ALA A 79 5.95 14.65 14.92
C ALA A 79 5.12 13.96 16.00
N ASP A 80 5.12 14.50 17.22
CA ASP A 80 4.38 13.93 18.34
C ASP A 80 2.86 14.10 18.14
N ASP A 81 2.40 15.17 17.50
CA ASP A 81 0.99 15.40 17.15
C ASP A 81 0.52 14.44 16.03
N VAL A 82 1.28 14.33 14.94
CA VAL A 82 0.91 13.53 13.76
C VAL A 82 1.03 12.03 14.00
N PHE A 83 1.98 11.58 14.83
CA PHE A 83 2.24 10.16 15.11
C PHE A 83 1.87 9.78 16.55
N GLY A 84 0.94 10.52 17.16
CA GLY A 84 0.51 10.30 18.54
C GLY A 84 -0.35 9.04 18.76
N GLU A 85 -0.67 8.28 17.70
CA GLU A 85 -1.50 7.07 17.83
C GLU A 85 -0.70 5.88 18.40
N THR A 86 -1.36 5.06 19.21
CA THR A 86 -0.76 3.81 19.69
C THR A 86 -0.79 2.73 18.61
N VAL A 87 0.36 2.07 18.42
CA VAL A 87 0.53 1.02 17.39
C VAL A 87 1.07 -0.30 17.95
N ASP A 88 1.47 -0.33 19.22
CA ASP A 88 2.21 -1.43 19.88
C ASP A 88 1.53 -1.97 21.14
N TYR A 89 0.25 -1.63 21.36
CA TYR A 89 -0.53 -2.16 22.49
C TYR A 89 -0.76 -3.68 22.38
N LEU A 90 -0.97 -4.19 21.16
CA LEU A 90 -1.18 -5.61 20.89
C LEU A 90 0.13 -6.34 20.56
N SER A 91 0.27 -7.58 21.03
CA SER A 91 1.32 -8.47 20.50
C SER A 91 1.08 -8.78 19.01
N ASN A 92 2.12 -9.11 18.25
CA ASN A 92 2.00 -9.47 16.82
C ASN A 92 0.91 -10.53 16.56
N ARG A 93 0.73 -11.49 17.47
CA ARG A 93 -0.30 -12.53 17.33
C ARG A 93 -1.71 -11.98 17.50
N GLU A 94 -1.91 -11.12 18.50
CA GLU A 94 -3.19 -10.48 18.74
C GLU A 94 -3.51 -9.45 17.66
N LEU A 95 -2.51 -8.68 17.23
CA LEU A 95 -2.65 -7.72 16.14
C LEU A 95 -3.07 -8.41 14.85
N ILE A 96 -2.39 -9.50 14.45
CA ILE A 96 -2.79 -10.30 13.29
C ILE A 96 -4.22 -10.81 13.43
N LYS A 97 -4.60 -11.31 14.61
CA LYS A 97 -5.95 -11.83 14.86
C LYS A 97 -7.02 -10.73 14.73
N ASN A 98 -6.75 -9.53 15.26
CA ASN A 98 -7.67 -8.41 15.19
C ASN A 98 -7.79 -7.85 13.76
N ILE A 99 -6.69 -7.76 13.03
CA ILE A 99 -6.69 -7.37 11.61
C ILE A 99 -7.42 -8.43 10.77
N ASP A 100 -7.22 -9.71 11.05
CA ASP A 100 -7.97 -10.80 10.40
C ASP A 100 -9.47 -10.66 10.62
N PHE A 101 -9.89 -10.35 11.85
CA PHE A 101 -11.30 -10.11 12.17
C PHE A 101 -11.84 -8.87 11.47
N PHE A 102 -11.10 -7.77 11.49
CA PHE A 102 -11.46 -6.51 10.85
C PHE A 102 -11.74 -6.66 9.34
N TYR A 103 -10.92 -7.43 8.64
CA TYR A 103 -11.06 -7.72 7.22
C TYR A 103 -12.01 -8.88 6.88
N GLN A 104 -12.75 -9.43 7.86
CA GLN A 104 -13.89 -10.29 7.55
C GLN A 104 -15.05 -9.48 6.97
N ASP A 105 -15.18 -8.22 7.38
CA ASP A 105 -16.15 -7.30 6.78
C ASP A 105 -15.66 -6.86 5.38
N ARG A 106 -16.51 -7.06 4.38
CA ARG A 106 -16.22 -6.67 2.99
C ARG A 106 -16.07 -5.17 2.84
N LEU A 107 -16.74 -4.37 3.67
CA LEU A 107 -16.66 -2.91 3.65
C LEU A 107 -15.31 -2.39 4.16
N ASN A 108 -14.48 -3.24 4.74
CA ASN A 108 -13.16 -2.88 5.23
C ASN A 108 -12.04 -3.30 4.28
N LEU A 109 -12.33 -4.06 3.22
CA LEU A 109 -11.28 -4.67 2.39
C LEU A 109 -10.38 -3.66 1.67
N TYR A 110 -10.87 -2.46 1.39
CA TYR A 110 -10.10 -1.38 0.76
C TYR A 110 -9.35 -0.50 1.77
N ILE A 111 -9.54 -0.74 3.08
CA ILE A 111 -8.81 0.00 4.12
C ILE A 111 -7.38 -0.54 4.17
N PRO A 112 -6.34 0.33 4.20
CA PRO A 112 -4.95 -0.07 4.12
C PRO A 112 -4.54 -0.71 5.43
N VAL A 113 -3.63 -1.68 5.35
CA VAL A 113 -3.15 -2.39 6.54
C VAL A 113 -2.57 -1.46 7.60
N PRO A 114 -1.81 -0.38 7.29
CA PRO A 114 -1.38 0.58 8.31
C PRO A 114 -2.52 1.20 9.13
N SER A 115 -3.64 1.55 8.49
CA SER A 115 -4.82 2.07 9.20
C SER A 115 -5.49 0.96 10.03
N ALA A 116 -5.55 -0.26 9.50
CA ALA A 116 -6.08 -1.41 10.25
C ALA A 116 -5.24 -1.73 11.51
N ILE A 117 -3.92 -1.47 11.49
CA ILE A 117 -3.07 -1.59 12.69
C ILE A 117 -3.52 -0.62 13.78
N ILE A 118 -3.75 0.66 13.41
CA ILE A 118 -4.21 1.69 14.36
C ILE A 118 -5.58 1.31 14.91
N ILE A 119 -6.53 0.97 14.04
CA ILE A 119 -7.90 0.57 14.43
C ILE A 119 -7.87 -0.63 15.39
N ALA A 120 -7.05 -1.65 15.09
CA ALA A 120 -6.92 -2.82 15.95
C ALA A 120 -6.40 -2.47 17.35
N ASN A 121 -5.42 -1.56 17.45
CA ASN A 121 -4.93 -1.08 18.74
C ASN A 121 -5.98 -0.22 19.46
N MET A 122 -6.71 0.67 18.77
CA MET A 122 -7.80 1.46 19.37
C MET A 122 -8.90 0.57 19.99
N TYR A 123 -9.28 -0.51 19.30
CA TYR A 123 -10.21 -1.50 19.86
C TYR A 123 -9.65 -2.17 21.12
N ALA A 124 -8.37 -2.53 21.10
CA ALA A 124 -7.72 -3.19 22.23
C ALA A 124 -7.54 -2.27 23.45
N GLU A 125 -7.32 -0.99 23.21
CA GLU A 125 -7.25 0.08 24.22
C GLU A 125 -8.62 0.49 24.76
N ARG A 126 -9.72 -0.01 24.17
CA ARG A 126 -11.09 0.36 24.52
C ARG A 126 -11.38 1.84 24.32
N VAL A 127 -10.83 2.43 23.27
CA VAL A 127 -11.26 3.75 22.78
C VAL A 127 -12.78 3.71 22.52
N PRO A 128 -13.54 4.77 22.85
CA PRO A 128 -14.97 4.84 22.55
C PRO A 128 -15.28 4.45 21.11
N VAL A 129 -16.26 3.55 20.93
CA VAL A 129 -16.58 2.96 19.61
C VAL A 129 -16.95 4.06 18.60
N GLU A 130 -17.59 5.13 19.06
CA GLU A 130 -17.95 6.27 18.23
C GLU A 130 -16.73 6.94 17.59
N LEU A 131 -15.61 7.01 18.32
CA LEU A 131 -14.35 7.57 17.80
C LEU A 131 -13.67 6.61 16.82
N ILE A 132 -13.76 5.30 17.08
CA ILE A 132 -13.22 4.28 16.18
C ILE A 132 -14.00 4.30 14.86
N ASP A 133 -15.32 4.34 14.90
CA ASP A 133 -16.18 4.40 13.72
C ASP A 133 -15.94 5.69 12.91
N GLN A 134 -15.77 6.83 13.60
CA GLN A 134 -15.37 8.08 12.95
C GLN A 134 -14.02 7.96 12.24
N TYR A 135 -13.02 7.35 12.88
CA TYR A 135 -11.71 7.14 12.28
C TYR A 135 -11.77 6.22 11.05
N ILE A 136 -12.55 5.13 11.14
CA ILE A 136 -12.80 4.23 10.02
C ILE A 136 -13.44 5.00 8.85
N ASP A 137 -14.47 5.80 9.11
CA ASP A 137 -15.16 6.57 8.06
C ASP A 137 -14.28 7.65 7.45
N GLN A 138 -13.47 8.36 8.25
CA GLN A 138 -12.48 9.30 7.75
C GLN A 138 -11.45 8.60 6.86
N THR A 139 -10.96 7.43 7.28
CA THR A 139 -10.01 6.62 6.51
C THR A 139 -10.60 6.20 5.16
N ARG A 140 -11.86 5.73 5.16
CA ARG A 140 -12.58 5.35 3.94
C ARG A 140 -12.72 6.53 2.98
N ARG A 141 -13.15 7.69 3.48
CA ARG A 141 -13.29 8.92 2.69
C ARG A 141 -11.94 9.36 2.13
N TRP A 142 -10.89 9.32 2.94
CA TRP A 142 -9.54 9.71 2.53
C TRP A 142 -9.04 8.84 1.37
N ILE A 143 -9.17 7.51 1.45
CA ILE A 143 -8.75 6.59 0.37
C ILE A 143 -9.58 6.80 -0.88
N ASN A 144 -10.90 6.97 -0.73
CA ASN A 144 -11.78 7.21 -1.87
C ASN A 144 -11.41 8.50 -2.58
N ASN A 145 -11.21 9.59 -1.82
CA ASN A 145 -10.76 10.87 -2.38
C ASN A 145 -9.40 10.74 -3.04
N LEU A 146 -8.45 10.06 -2.40
CA LEU A 146 -7.12 9.86 -2.96
C LEU A 146 -7.17 9.03 -4.25
N THR A 147 -8.00 7.99 -4.29
CA THR A 147 -8.21 7.17 -5.50
C THR A 147 -8.83 8.02 -6.62
N LEU A 148 -9.85 8.82 -6.31
CA LEU A 148 -10.46 9.75 -7.27
C LEU A 148 -9.48 10.82 -7.75
N ASP A 149 -8.68 11.39 -6.85
CA ASP A 149 -7.65 12.36 -7.16
C ASP A 149 -6.60 11.73 -8.09
N MET A 150 -6.17 10.49 -7.83
CA MET A 150 -5.28 9.77 -8.73
C MET A 150 -5.91 9.47 -10.08
N ASP A 151 -7.16 9.04 -10.13
CA ASP A 151 -7.84 8.74 -11.39
C ASP A 151 -8.10 10.01 -12.22
N THR A 152 -8.32 11.15 -11.56
CA THR A 152 -8.55 12.45 -12.20
C THR A 152 -7.27 13.20 -12.56
N LEU A 153 -6.19 13.06 -11.77
CA LEU A 153 -4.94 13.82 -11.97
C LEU A 153 -3.93 13.16 -12.91
N ASN A 154 -4.04 11.88 -13.24
CA ASN A 154 -2.84 11.11 -13.57
C ASN A 154 -2.75 10.55 -15.00
N TYR A 155 -3.07 11.39 -15.98
CA TYR A 155 -2.45 11.27 -17.32
C TYR A 155 -2.02 12.62 -17.86
N SER A 156 -2.87 13.64 -17.81
CA SER A 156 -2.58 14.96 -18.37
C SER A 156 -1.42 15.67 -17.66
N LYS A 157 -1.40 15.65 -16.32
CA LYS A 157 -0.33 16.28 -15.54
C LYS A 157 1.00 15.55 -15.68
N LEU A 158 1.00 14.22 -15.63
CA LEU A 158 2.21 13.40 -15.85
C LEU A 158 2.79 13.57 -17.26
N ILE A 159 1.94 13.64 -18.29
CA ILE A 159 2.38 13.91 -19.66
C ILE A 159 3.01 15.31 -19.72
N ASN A 160 2.36 16.32 -19.15
CA ASN A 160 2.89 17.68 -19.14
C ASN A 160 4.22 17.77 -18.40
N ASP A 161 4.35 17.18 -17.21
CA ASP A 161 5.58 17.20 -16.44
C ASP A 161 6.72 16.46 -17.16
N LYS A 162 6.41 15.37 -17.87
CA LYS A 162 7.39 14.64 -18.69
C LYS A 162 7.81 15.44 -19.93
N VAL A 163 6.88 16.14 -20.57
CA VAL A 163 7.14 17.05 -21.70
C VAL A 163 8.05 18.20 -21.25
N ILE A 164 7.71 18.87 -20.14
CA ILE A 164 8.50 19.98 -19.58
C ILE A 164 9.93 19.51 -19.26
N LYS A 165 10.07 18.36 -18.59
CA LYS A 165 11.39 17.79 -18.27
C LYS A 165 12.21 17.46 -19.52
N HIS A 166 11.57 16.96 -20.59
CA HIS A 166 12.25 16.67 -21.85
C HIS A 166 12.67 17.95 -22.59
N GLN A 167 11.83 18.98 -22.59
CA GLN A 167 12.15 20.28 -23.18
C GLN A 167 13.32 20.95 -22.47
N GLN A 168 13.31 20.95 -21.13
CA GLN A 168 14.43 21.47 -20.33
C GLN A 168 15.74 20.73 -20.61
N LYS A 169 15.68 19.40 -20.79
CA LYS A 169 16.87 18.62 -21.15
C LYS A 169 17.42 18.96 -22.53
N LEU A 170 16.55 19.20 -23.51
CA LEU A 170 16.98 19.61 -24.86
C LEU A 170 17.61 21.01 -24.85
N LEU A 171 17.02 21.95 -24.11
CA LEU A 171 17.54 23.31 -23.95
C LEU A 171 18.94 23.30 -23.31
N ASN A 172 19.13 22.50 -22.27
CA ASN A 172 20.42 22.39 -21.57
C ASN A 172 21.51 21.63 -22.36
N GLN A 173 21.18 21.04 -23.51
CA GLN A 173 22.14 20.37 -24.41
C GLN A 173 22.51 21.23 -25.62
N SER A 174 21.80 22.33 -25.83
CA SER A 174 22.05 23.31 -26.91
C SER A 174 22.82 24.55 -26.45
N GLU A 175 23.10 24.67 -25.15
CA GLU A 175 24.08 25.60 -24.55
C GLU A 175 25.43 24.90 -24.37
#